data_AF-A0A2N0NBR7-F1
#
_entry.id   AF-A0A2N0NBR7-F1
#
_cell.length_a   1.000
_cell.length_b   1.000
_cell.length_c   1.000
_cell.angle_alpha   90.00
_cell.angle_beta   90.00
_cell.angle_gamma   90.00
#
_symmetry.space_group_name_H-M   'P 1'
#
loop_
_entity.id
_entity.type
_entity.pdbx_description
1 polymer ?
#
loop_
_entity_poly.entity_id
_entity_poly.type
_entity_poly.pdbx_seq_one_letter_code
_entity_poly.pdbx_strand_id
1 'polypeptide(L)'
;KYYISNTPKPTQLPLSDIDAPAILLIGKTGSGRSTLGNLLLGTYEDEEPTFKFSDSFSAVTQNSSIARIQIGNENYNIIDTPGIFDTDNPNEV
;
A
#
# COMPACT_ATOMS: atom_id res chain seq x y z
N LYS A 1 0.16 28.39 1.75
CA LYS A 1 -0.71 27.58 0.86
C LYS A 1 -1.40 26.56 1.76
N TYR A 2 -2.72 26.62 1.88
CA TYR A 2 -3.49 25.68 2.69
C TYR A 2 -3.69 24.42 1.85
N TYR A 3 -2.96 23.35 2.16
CA TYR A 3 -3.18 22.06 1.52
C TYR A 3 -4.31 21.35 2.26
N ILE A 4 -5.35 21.00 1.52
CA ILE A 4 -6.50 20.23 2.00
C ILE A 4 -5.96 18.83 2.31
N SER A 5 -6.04 18.40 3.57
CA SER A 5 -5.48 17.16 4.09
C SER A 5 -6.29 15.92 3.69
N ASN A 6 -6.43 15.67 2.38
CA ASN A 6 -7.18 14.53 1.85
C ASN A 6 -6.28 13.34 1.45
N THR A 7 -5.00 13.34 1.82
CA THR A 7 -4.11 12.19 1.61
C THR A 7 -4.68 10.96 2.33
N PRO A 8 -5.01 9.88 1.62
CA PRO A 8 -5.48 8.65 2.25
C PRO A 8 -4.41 8.13 3.21
N LYS A 9 -4.76 7.99 4.49
CA LYS A 9 -3.83 7.52 5.51
C LYS A 9 -3.86 5.99 5.56
N PRO A 10 -2.70 5.30 5.52
CA PRO A 10 -2.67 3.86 5.69
C PRO A 10 -3.19 3.52 7.09
N THR A 11 -4.19 2.65 7.16
CA THR A 11 -4.79 2.19 8.42
C THR A 11 -4.67 0.67 8.52
N GLN A 12 -4.33 0.12 9.68
CA GLN A 12 -4.57 -1.31 9.96
C GLN A 12 -6.07 -1.49 10.14
N LEU A 13 -6.74 -2.26 9.27
CA LEU A 13 -8.20 -2.37 9.34
C LEU A 13 -8.67 -3.41 10.38
N PRO A 14 -9.70 -3.08 11.17
CA PRO A 14 -10.70 -4.06 11.57
C PRO A 14 -11.47 -4.55 10.33
N LEU A 15 -11.73 -5.85 10.23
CA LEU A 15 -12.41 -6.53 9.11
C LEU A 15 -13.77 -5.92 8.70
N SER A 16 -14.38 -5.09 9.56
CA SER A 16 -15.63 -4.37 9.31
C SER A 16 -15.55 -3.31 8.21
N ASP A 17 -14.35 -2.85 7.87
CA ASP A 17 -14.16 -1.70 6.97
C ASP A 17 -13.82 -2.10 5.54
N ILE A 18 -13.78 -3.40 5.22
CA ILE A 18 -13.69 -3.89 3.83
C ILE A 18 -15.12 -3.94 3.27
N ASP A 19 -15.71 -2.77 3.08
CA ASP A 19 -17.07 -2.58 2.54
C ASP A 19 -17.09 -2.43 1.01
N ALA A 20 -15.92 -2.57 0.36
CA ALA A 20 -15.72 -2.41 -1.07
C ALA A 20 -14.76 -3.48 -1.64
N PRO A 21 -14.86 -3.82 -2.94
CA PRO A 21 -13.95 -4.78 -3.57
C PRO A 21 -12.47 -4.43 -3.38
N ALA A 22 -11.62 -5.45 -3.23
CA ALA A 22 -10.20 -5.27 -2.96
C ALA A 22 -9.33 -5.49 -4.19
N ILE A 23 -8.34 -4.61 -4.37
CA ILE A 23 -7.22 -4.74 -5.29
C ILE A 23 -6.00 -5.11 -4.44
N LEU A 24 -5.61 -6.38 -4.48
CA LEU A 24 -4.49 -6.90 -3.69
C LEU A 24 -3.18 -6.82 -4.50
N LEU A 25 -2.18 -6.12 -3.97
CA LEU A 25 -0.87 -5.98 -4.60
C LEU A 25 0.09 -7.05 -4.05
N ILE A 26 0.46 -8.04 -4.85
CA ILE A 26 1.32 -9.17 -4.45
C ILE A 26 2.56 -9.30 -5.34
N GLY A 27 3.65 -9.84 -4.79
CA GLY A 27 4.94 -9.95 -5.48
C GLY A 27 6.12 -10.14 -4.52
N LYS A 28 7.32 -10.40 -5.06
CA LYS A 28 8.54 -10.48 -4.24
C LYS A 28 8.92 -9.11 -3.66
N THR A 29 9.79 -9.09 -2.66
CA THR A 29 10.41 -7.85 -2.15
C THR A 29 11.15 -7.13 -3.28
N GLY A 30 11.07 -5.79 -3.27
CA GLY A 30 11.64 -4.93 -4.31
C GLY A 30 10.90 -4.92 -5.67
N SER A 31 9.73 -5.56 -5.78
CA SER A 31 8.94 -5.54 -7.03
C SER A 31 8.15 -4.25 -7.31
N GLY A 32 8.23 -3.25 -6.44
CA GLY A 32 7.61 -1.94 -6.64
C GLY A 32 6.09 -1.88 -6.34
N ARG A 33 5.55 -2.77 -5.52
CA ARG A 33 4.12 -2.81 -5.18
C ARG A 33 3.64 -1.56 -4.45
N SER A 34 4.32 -1.16 -3.38
CA SER A 34 3.99 0.05 -2.63
C SER A 34 4.11 1.31 -3.51
N THR A 35 5.12 1.35 -4.38
CA THR A 35 5.27 2.38 -5.41
C THR A 35 4.08 2.43 -6.36
N LEU A 36 3.64 1.27 -6.89
CA LEU A 36 2.45 1.19 -7.73
C LEU A 36 1.19 1.60 -6.97
N GLY A 37 1.04 1.20 -5.71
CA GLY A 37 -0.08 1.60 -4.86
C GLY A 37 -0.16 3.12 -4.70
N ASN A 38 0.97 3.78 -4.41
CA ASN A 38 1.04 5.24 -4.33
C ASN A 38 0.77 5.91 -5.69
N LEU A 39 1.25 5.34 -6.79
CA LEU A 39 0.98 5.85 -8.13
C LEU A 39 -0.51 5.79 -8.45
N LEU A 40 -1.19 4.68 -8.11
CA LEU A 40 -2.63 4.53 -8.28
C LEU A 40 -3.40 5.55 -7.43
N LEU A 41 -2.94 5.81 -6.21
CA LEU A 41 -3.55 6.80 -5.29
C LEU A 41 -3.20 8.26 -5.62
N GLY A 42 -2.24 8.48 -6.51
CA GLY A 42 -1.73 9.82 -6.83
C GLY A 42 -0.87 10.45 -5.73
N THR A 43 -0.33 9.66 -4.80
CA THR A 43 0.44 10.12 -3.63
C THR A 43 1.93 9.81 -3.73
N TYR A 44 2.43 9.45 -4.92
CA TYR A 44 3.83 9.05 -5.09
C TYR A 44 4.81 10.23 -4.91
N GLU A 45 4.39 11.45 -5.24
CA GLU A 45 5.22 12.67 -5.15
C GLU A 45 5.01 13.45 -3.84
N ASP A 46 4.14 12.96 -2.95
CA ASP A 46 3.85 13.61 -1.67
C ASP A 46 5.02 13.46 -0.70
N GLU A 47 5.24 14.47 0.16
CA GLU A 47 6.23 14.40 1.24
C GLU A 47 5.94 13.23 2.21
N GLU A 48 4.67 12.82 2.30
CA GLU A 48 4.20 11.67 3.07
C GLU A 48 3.35 10.73 2.17
N PRO A 49 3.97 9.74 1.49
CA PRO A 49 3.24 8.80 0.65
C PRO A 49 2.33 7.88 1.47
N THR A 50 1.19 7.47 0.91
CA THR A 50 0.23 6.59 1.59
C THR A 50 0.84 5.25 1.97
N PHE A 51 1.55 4.60 1.07
CA PHE A 51 2.32 3.39 1.37
C PHE A 51 3.80 3.74 1.50
N LYS A 52 4.46 3.26 2.55
CA LYS A 52 5.90 3.43 2.69
C LYS A 52 6.62 2.64 1.60
N PHE A 53 7.59 3.26 0.94
CA PHE A 53 8.45 2.60 -0.03
C PHE A 53 9.90 3.04 0.18
N SER A 54 10.83 2.28 -0.38
CA SER A 54 12.26 2.59 -0.38
C SER A 54 12.88 2.11 -1.68
N ASP A 55 13.93 2.81 -2.10
CA ASP A 55 14.77 2.43 -3.25
C ASP A 55 15.76 1.30 -2.90
N SER A 56 15.75 0.83 -1.64
CA SER A 56 16.58 -0.28 -1.18
C SER A 56 15.93 -1.64 -1.45
N PHE A 57 16.76 -2.68 -1.54
CA PHE A 57 16.30 -4.05 -1.72
C PHE A 57 15.76 -4.70 -0.44
N SER A 58 15.78 -4.01 0.71
CA SER A 58 15.29 -4.53 1.98
C SER A 58 13.78 -4.32 2.13
N ALA A 59 13.13 -5.23 2.84
CA ALA A 59 11.71 -5.19 3.10
C ALA A 59 11.33 -4.00 4.00
N VAL A 60 10.66 -3.00 3.42
CA VAL A 60 10.08 -1.86 4.15
C VAL A 60 8.62 -2.12 4.55
N THR A 61 7.86 -2.81 3.70
CA THR A 61 6.49 -3.24 4.01
C THR A 61 6.53 -4.54 4.79
N GLN A 62 6.40 -4.45 6.11
CA GLN A 62 6.44 -5.59 7.04
C GLN A 62 5.04 -6.05 7.46
N ASN A 63 4.01 -5.25 7.20
CA ASN A 63 2.62 -5.57 7.47
C ASN A 63 1.77 -5.15 6.28
N SER A 64 0.68 -5.88 6.03
CA SER A 64 -0.30 -5.45 5.03
C SER A 64 -0.94 -4.12 5.44
N SER A 65 -1.17 -3.25 4.46
CA SER A 65 -1.78 -1.94 4.66
C SER A 65 -2.78 -1.67 3.55
N ILE A 66 -3.72 -0.76 3.80
CA ILE A 66 -4.83 -0.52 2.89
C ILE A 66 -5.14 0.96 2.77
N ALA A 67 -5.58 1.34 1.58
CA ALA A 67 -6.05 2.66 1.23
C ALA A 67 -7.24 2.55 0.27
N ARG A 68 -8.14 3.54 0.32
CA ARG A 68 -9.29 3.60 -0.59
C ARG A 68 -8.94 4.39 -1.85
N ILE A 69 -9.41 3.90 -2.99
CA ILE A 69 -9.36 4.57 -4.29
C ILE A 69 -10.75 4.54 -4.93
N GLN A 70 -11.09 5.57 -5.70
CA GLN A 70 -12.28 5.57 -6.54
C GLN A 70 -11.86 5.36 -8.01
N ILE A 71 -12.42 4.34 -8.66
CA ILE A 71 -12.19 4.05 -10.09
C ILE A 71 -13.52 4.21 -10.81
N GLY A 72 -13.66 5.26 -11.61
CA GLY A 72 -14.95 5.67 -12.14
C GLY A 72 -15.89 6.11 -11.02
N ASN A 73 -17.01 5.40 -10.86
CA ASN A 73 -18.01 5.69 -9.82
C ASN A 73 -17.99 4.66 -8.66
N GLU A 74 -17.06 3.72 -8.68
CA GLU A 74 -16.97 2.63 -7.71
C GLU A 74 -15.77 2.80 -6.79
N ASN A 75 -15.94 2.47 -5.51
CA ASN A 75 -14.87 2.48 -4.53
C ASN A 75 -14.14 1.13 -4.51
N TYR A 76 -12.84 1.16 -4.30
CA TYR A 76 -11.99 -0.01 -4.14
C TYR A 76 -11.03 0.17 -2.98
N ASN A 77 -10.64 -0.95 -2.40
CA ASN A 77 -9.62 -1.05 -1.38
C ASN A 77 -8.30 -1.52 -1.99
N ILE A 78 -7.28 -0.66 -2.09
CA ILE A 78 -5.92 -1.07 -2.47
C ILE A 78 -5.24 -1.64 -1.24
N ILE A 79 -4.83 -2.91 -1.30
CA ILE A 79 -4.12 -3.60 -0.22
C ILE A 79 -2.67 -3.84 -0.65
N ASP A 80 -1.73 -3.12 -0.03
CA ASP A 80 -0.30 -3.39 -0.16
C ASP A 80 0.12 -4.50 0.81
N THR A 81 0.98 -5.41 0.36
CA THR A 81 1.36 -6.62 1.11
C THR A 81 2.87 -6.77 1.26
N PRO A 82 3.36 -7.43 2.34
CA PRO A 82 4.74 -7.86 2.46
C PRO A 82 5.20 -8.77 1.30
N GLY A 83 6.51 -8.93 1.12
CA GLY A 83 7.09 -9.86 0.15
C GLY A 83 6.57 -11.28 0.33
N ILE A 84 5.96 -11.85 -0.71
CA ILE A 84 5.44 -13.24 -0.62
C ILE A 84 6.55 -14.31 -0.75
N PHE A 85 7.80 -13.88 -0.98
CA PHE A 85 8.99 -14.73 -1.11
C PHE A 85 10.21 -14.01 -0.52
N ASP A 86 10.06 -13.41 0.66
CA ASP A 86 11.18 -12.73 1.30
C ASP A 86 12.24 -13.76 1.70
N THR A 87 13.43 -13.66 1.10
CA THR A 87 14.55 -14.56 1.40
C THR A 87 15.39 -14.04 2.57
N ASP A 88 15.06 -12.84 3.07
CA ASP A 88 15.82 -12.13 4.11
C ASP A 88 15.44 -12.58 5.53
N ASN A 89 14.46 -13.48 5.69
CA ASN A 89 14.07 -14.03 6.98
C ASN A 89 14.14 -15.56 6.98
N PRO A 90 15.29 -16.17 7.32
CA PRO A 90 15.45 -17.63 7.35
C PRO A 90 14.58 -18.37 8.39
N ASN A 91 13.74 -17.65 9.15
CA ASN A 91 12.83 -18.17 10.16
C ASN A 91 11.35 -18.07 9.76
N GLU A 92 11.04 -17.63 8.55
CA GLU A 92 9.67 -17.66 8.03
C GLU A 92 9.42 -19.05 7.41
N VAL A 93 8.74 -19.91 8.17
CA VAL A 93 8.25 -21.24 7.77
C VAL A 93 6.77 -21.21 7.45
#